data_AF-A0A3B9EPB3-F1
#
_entry.id   AF-A0A3B9EPB3-F1
#
_cell.length_a   1.000
_cell.length_b   1.000
_cell.length_c   1.000
_cell.angle_alpha   90.00
_cell.angle_beta   90.00
_cell.angle_gamma   90.00
#
_symmetry.space_group_name_H-M   'P 1'
#
loop_
_entity.id
_entity.type
_entity.pdbx_description
1 polymer ?
#
loop_
_entity_poly.entity_id
_entity_poly.type
_entity_poly.pdbx_seq_one_letter_code
_entity_poly.pdbx_strand_id
1 'polypeptide(L)'
;MKPQAPRFDAFDADACREIAQDLANHEGPLLPILHALQDRFGYIDQAALPVIADVLNLSRAEVHGVVTFYHDFRSRPPGRHVVKICRAEACQALGAQKLFDEVAAASAENGAVTVEAVYCLGNCALSPAALIDGDLHGRLDTTRTLDLVAGR
;
A
#
# COMPACT_ATOMS: atom_id res chain seq x y z
N MET A 1 7.04 -9.45 -20.37
CA MET A 1 5.75 -9.34 -19.66
C MET A 1 4.79 -8.55 -20.55
N LYS A 2 3.56 -9.03 -20.83
CA LYS A 2 2.61 -8.26 -21.64
C LYS A 2 2.14 -7.02 -20.85
N PRO A 3 1.87 -5.88 -21.49
CA PRO A 3 1.29 -4.73 -20.80
C PRO A 3 -0.12 -5.10 -20.33
N GLN A 4 -0.32 -5.05 -19.01
CA GLN A 4 -1.60 -5.31 -18.36
C GLN A 4 -2.20 -3.95 -17.90
N ALA A 5 -3.53 -3.85 -17.82
CA ALA A 5 -4.25 -2.60 -17.44
C ALA A 5 -3.87 -2.08 -16.04
N PRO A 6 -3.81 -0.76 -15.79
CA PRO A 6 -3.39 -0.21 -14.50
C PRO A 6 -4.25 -0.73 -13.34
N ARG A 7 -3.63 -0.98 -12.18
CA ARG A 7 -4.32 -1.48 -10.97
C ARG A 7 -5.13 -0.38 -10.27
N PHE A 8 -4.63 0.85 -10.32
CA PHE A 8 -5.18 2.00 -9.63
C PHE A 8 -5.69 3.03 -10.63
N ASP A 9 -6.74 3.75 -10.25
CA ASP A 9 -7.26 4.88 -11.02
C ASP A 9 -6.31 6.09 -10.91
N ALA A 10 -6.35 6.99 -11.89
CA ALA A 10 -5.76 8.31 -11.72
C ALA A 10 -6.54 9.09 -10.65
N PHE A 11 -5.84 9.89 -9.84
CA PHE A 11 -6.51 10.70 -8.82
C PHE A 11 -7.56 11.63 -9.45
N ASP A 12 -8.74 11.65 -8.83
CA ASP A 12 -9.87 12.49 -9.22
C ASP A 12 -10.49 13.15 -7.99
N ALA A 13 -10.66 14.47 -8.05
CA ALA A 13 -11.10 15.27 -6.91
C ALA A 13 -12.58 15.09 -6.58
N ASP A 14 -13.41 14.84 -7.59
CA ASP A 14 -14.84 14.63 -7.42
C ASP A 14 -15.10 13.27 -6.77
N ALA A 15 -14.47 12.21 -7.27
CA ALA A 15 -14.46 10.89 -6.66
C ALA A 15 -13.92 10.91 -5.21
N CYS A 16 -12.89 11.72 -4.93
CA CYS A 16 -12.38 11.91 -3.57
C CYS A 16 -13.44 12.51 -2.64
N ARG A 17 -14.17 13.52 -3.13
CA ARG A 17 -15.26 14.16 -2.37
C ARG A 17 -16.40 13.19 -2.11
N GLU A 18 -16.80 12.40 -3.11
CA GLU A 18 -17.85 11.37 -2.97
C GLU A 18 -17.47 10.36 -1.86
N ILE A 19 -16.26 9.78 -1.93
CA ILE A 19 -15.76 8.85 -0.90
C ILE A 19 -15.77 9.48 0.49
N ALA A 20 -15.31 10.74 0.60
CA ALA A 20 -15.28 11.44 1.87
C ALA A 20 -16.68 11.67 2.44
N GLN A 21 -17.66 11.99 1.60
CA GLN A 21 -19.06 12.22 2.00
C GLN A 21 -19.75 10.93 2.44
N ASP A 22 -19.55 9.84 1.69
CA ASP A 22 -20.14 8.53 1.99
C ASP A 22 -19.71 8.01 3.36
N LEU A 23 -18.46 8.27 3.73
CA LEU A 23 -17.86 7.80 4.98
C LEU A 23 -17.93 8.83 6.13
N ALA A 24 -18.40 10.06 5.89
CA ALA A 24 -18.34 11.17 6.84
C ALA A 24 -19.06 10.88 8.17
N ASN A 25 -20.10 10.05 8.16
CA ASN A 25 -20.91 9.72 9.33
C ASN A 25 -20.36 8.55 10.17
N HIS A 26 -19.23 7.95 9.77
CA HIS A 26 -18.57 6.93 10.58
C HIS A 26 -17.88 7.53 11.80
N GLU A 27 -17.76 6.74 12.88
CA GLU A 27 -16.90 7.10 14.01
C GLU A 27 -15.43 7.11 13.57
N GLY A 28 -14.76 8.25 13.73
CA GLY A 28 -13.37 8.43 13.27
C GLY A 28 -13.22 8.29 11.74
N PRO A 29 -13.91 9.11 10.92
CA PRO A 29 -14.09 8.85 9.49
C PRO A 29 -12.82 9.06 8.64
N LEU A 30 -11.84 9.81 9.16
CA LEU A 30 -10.63 10.17 8.42
C LEU A 30 -9.80 8.96 7.99
N LEU A 31 -9.58 7.97 8.87
CA LEU A 31 -8.80 6.78 8.52
C LEU A 31 -9.49 5.91 7.45
N PRO A 32 -10.79 5.56 7.59
CA PRO A 32 -11.54 4.89 6.54
C PRO A 32 -11.48 5.60 5.19
N ILE A 33 -11.63 6.93 5.18
CA ILE A 33 -11.54 7.73 3.95
C ILE A 33 -10.16 7.60 3.31
N LEU A 34 -9.09 7.76 4.09
CA LEU A 34 -7.72 7.62 3.57
C LEU A 34 -7.46 6.20 3.03
N HIS A 35 -7.95 5.16 3.69
CA HIS A 35 -7.85 3.78 3.17
C HIS A 35 -8.61 3.62 1.85
N ALA A 36 -9.85 4.11 1.76
CA ALA A 36 -10.63 4.04 0.52
C ALA A 36 -9.97 4.79 -0.65
N LEU A 37 -9.39 5.97 -0.39
CA LEU A 37 -8.63 6.72 -1.39
C LEU A 37 -7.37 5.96 -1.83
N GLN A 38 -6.63 5.38 -0.89
CA GLN A 38 -5.43 4.59 -1.21
C GLN A 38 -5.78 3.31 -1.98
N ASP A 39 -6.90 2.65 -1.67
CA ASP A 39 -7.33 1.44 -2.37
C ASP A 39 -7.73 1.77 -3.82
N ARG A 40 -8.38 2.92 -4.05
CA ARG A 40 -8.81 3.36 -5.39
C ARG A 40 -7.66 3.92 -6.24
N PHE A 41 -6.86 4.83 -5.66
CA PHE A 41 -5.85 5.61 -6.39
C PHE A 41 -4.42 5.13 -6.16
N GLY A 42 -4.20 4.22 -5.20
CA GLY A 42 -2.88 3.68 -4.86
C GLY A 42 -2.08 4.54 -3.88
N TYR A 43 -2.43 5.83 -3.73
CA TYR A 43 -1.75 6.80 -2.88
C TYR A 43 -2.70 7.93 -2.46
N ILE A 44 -2.27 8.75 -1.51
CA ILE A 44 -2.97 9.96 -1.07
C ILE A 44 -2.39 11.17 -1.81
N ASP A 45 -3.13 11.70 -2.77
CA ASP A 45 -2.75 12.91 -3.49
C ASP A 45 -2.82 14.15 -2.58
N GLN A 46 -1.92 15.12 -2.77
CA GLN A 46 -1.93 16.37 -2.03
C GLN A 46 -3.22 17.17 -2.25
N ALA A 47 -3.85 17.02 -3.42
CA ALA A 47 -5.15 17.61 -3.72
C ALA A 47 -6.32 16.96 -2.93
N ALA A 48 -6.14 15.76 -2.36
CA ALA A 48 -7.16 15.13 -1.51
C ALA A 48 -7.29 15.84 -0.15
N LEU A 49 -6.18 16.36 0.40
CA LEU A 49 -6.15 16.99 1.73
C LEU A 49 -7.18 18.12 1.91
N PRO A 50 -7.23 19.14 1.03
CA PRO A 50 -8.24 20.20 1.16
C PRO A 50 -9.67 19.69 0.96
N VAL A 51 -9.89 18.65 0.14
CA VAL A 51 -11.23 18.07 -0.07
C VAL A 51 -11.72 17.38 1.20
N ILE A 52 -10.89 16.54 1.82
CA ILE A 52 -11.24 15.84 3.06
C ILE A 52 -11.44 16.84 4.21
N ALA A 53 -10.56 17.85 4.30
CA ALA A 53 -10.64 18.90 5.31
C ALA A 53 -11.99 19.64 5.24
N ASP A 54 -12.43 19.99 4.03
CA ASP A 54 -13.71 20.63 3.77
C ASP A 54 -14.90 19.73 4.16
N VAL A 55 -14.90 18.46 3.74
CA VAL A 55 -16.00 17.52 4.01
C VAL A 55 -16.14 17.20 5.51
N LEU A 56 -15.02 17.02 6.21
CA LEU A 56 -15.03 16.64 7.63
C LEU A 56 -15.02 17.85 8.58
N ASN A 57 -15.01 19.07 8.06
CA ASN A 57 -14.83 20.31 8.83
C ASN A 57 -13.57 20.24 9.74
N LEU A 58 -12.46 19.79 9.16
CA LEU A 58 -11.13 19.74 9.79
C LEU A 58 -10.20 20.76 9.14
N SER A 59 -9.10 21.09 9.81
CA SER A 59 -8.01 21.83 9.17
C SER A 59 -7.19 20.93 8.25
N ARG A 60 -6.60 21.52 7.21
CA ARG A 60 -5.61 20.83 6.35
C ARG A 60 -4.43 20.25 7.14
N ALA A 61 -4.06 20.90 8.25
CA ALA A 61 -2.95 20.47 9.10
C ALA A 61 -3.29 19.17 9.85
N GLU A 62 -4.53 19.01 10.32
CA GLU A 62 -4.99 17.78 10.97
C GLU A 62 -4.97 16.61 9.98
N VAL A 63 -5.51 16.80 8.77
CA VAL A 63 -5.50 15.76 7.72
C VAL A 63 -4.07 15.39 7.34
N HIS A 64 -3.21 16.39 7.09
CA HIS A 64 -1.79 16.16 6.79
C HIS A 64 -1.07 15.44 7.94
N GLY A 65 -1.36 15.82 9.19
CA GLY A 65 -0.81 15.18 10.38
C GLY A 65 -1.10 13.68 10.40
N VAL A 66 -2.34 13.28 10.13
CA VAL A 66 -2.72 11.85 10.06
C VAL A 66 -2.04 11.13 8.90
N VAL A 67 -2.06 11.71 7.70
CA VAL A 67 -1.42 11.10 6.51
C VAL A 67 0.07 10.86 6.74
N THR A 68 0.77 11.79 7.37
CA THR A 68 2.21 11.67 7.64
C THR A 68 2.54 10.82 8.86
N PHE A 69 1.61 10.66 9.80
CA PHE A 69 1.79 9.83 10.99
C PHE A 69 1.75 8.33 10.68
N TYR A 70 0.80 7.90 9.82
CA TYR A 70 0.65 6.49 9.44
C TYR A 70 1.52 6.15 8.23
N HIS A 71 2.57 5.36 8.46
CA HIS A 71 3.50 4.90 7.42
C HIS A 71 2.84 4.13 6.26
N ASP A 72 1.64 3.59 6.47
CA ASP A 72 0.92 2.82 5.45
C ASP A 72 0.34 3.68 4.33
N PHE A 73 0.16 4.99 4.56
CA PHE A 73 -0.32 5.92 3.54
C PHE A 73 0.82 6.39 2.64
N ARG A 74 0.69 6.10 1.34
CA ARG A 74 1.66 6.52 0.33
C ARG A 74 1.37 7.95 -0.10
N SER A 75 2.43 8.74 -0.26
CA SER A 75 2.36 10.09 -0.82
C SER A 75 2.71 10.15 -2.31
N ARG A 76 3.05 9.01 -2.92
CA ARG A 76 3.42 8.89 -4.32
C ARG A 76 2.77 7.65 -4.94
N PRO A 77 2.44 7.68 -6.25
CA PRO A 77 1.87 6.53 -6.93
C PRO A 77 2.79 5.31 -6.80
N PRO A 78 2.28 4.15 -6.36
CA PRO A 78 3.03 2.91 -6.40
C PRO A 78 3.13 2.39 -7.84
N GLY A 79 3.99 1.39 -8.02
CA GLY A 79 3.93 0.51 -9.19
C GLY A 79 2.60 -0.26 -9.23
N ARG A 80 2.39 -0.98 -10.33
CA ARG A 80 1.20 -1.81 -10.54
C ARG A 80 0.93 -2.78 -9.38
N HIS A 81 1.98 -3.38 -8.83
CA HIS A 81 1.90 -4.30 -7.71
C HIS A 81 2.59 -3.72 -6.48
N VAL A 82 2.07 -4.03 -5.30
CA VAL A 82 2.70 -3.67 -4.03
C VAL A 82 3.04 -4.94 -3.27
N VAL A 83 4.31 -5.12 -2.94
CA VAL A 83 4.82 -6.25 -2.16
C VAL A 83 5.36 -5.73 -0.83
N LYS A 84 4.62 -5.99 0.26
CA LYS A 84 4.98 -5.61 1.63
C LYS A 84 5.62 -6.81 2.33
N ILE A 85 6.94 -6.82 2.47
CA ILE A 85 7.69 -7.95 3.05
C ILE A 85 7.85 -7.76 4.55
N CYS A 86 7.52 -8.79 5.32
CA CYS A 86 7.69 -8.82 6.77
C CYS A 86 9.17 -8.77 7.16
N ARG A 87 9.52 -7.83 8.04
CA ARG A 87 10.87 -7.56 8.51
C ARG A 87 11.06 -7.86 10.01
N ALA A 88 10.04 -8.40 10.66
CA ALA A 88 10.12 -8.92 12.03
C ALA A 88 10.98 -10.18 12.13
N GLU A 89 11.34 -10.53 13.36
CA GLU A 89 12.46 -11.37 13.73
C GLU A 89 12.35 -12.80 13.17
N ALA A 90 11.15 -13.39 13.16
CA ALA A 90 10.92 -14.73 12.60
C ALA A 90 11.16 -14.78 11.08
N CYS A 91 10.76 -13.73 10.35
CA CYS A 91 11.01 -13.63 8.91
C CYS A 91 12.48 -13.32 8.62
N GLN A 92 13.13 -12.47 9.44
CA GLN A 92 14.56 -12.20 9.33
C GLN A 92 15.41 -13.47 9.50
N ALA A 93 15.07 -14.32 10.47
CA ALA A 93 15.75 -15.58 10.71
C ALA A 93 15.67 -16.55 9.51
N LEU A 94 14.68 -16.38 8.63
CA LEU A 94 14.51 -17.13 7.39
C LEU A 94 14.89 -16.34 6.13
N GLY A 95 15.67 -15.27 6.28
CA GLY A 95 16.27 -14.57 5.14
C GLY A 95 15.38 -13.50 4.50
N ALA A 96 14.44 -12.89 5.24
CA ALA A 96 13.60 -11.81 4.72
C ALA A 96 14.38 -10.60 4.18
N GLN A 97 15.57 -10.30 4.72
CA GLN A 97 16.45 -9.28 4.14
C GLN A 97 16.87 -9.63 2.71
N LYS A 98 17.35 -10.86 2.49
CA LYS A 98 17.75 -11.34 1.18
C LYS A 98 16.56 -11.32 0.21
N LEU A 99 15.40 -11.81 0.66
CA LEU A 99 14.17 -11.77 -0.13
C LEU A 99 13.81 -10.34 -0.56
N PHE A 100 13.88 -9.38 0.37
CA PHE A 100 13.59 -7.98 0.08
C PHE A 100 14.54 -7.42 -1.00
N ASP A 101 15.84 -7.62 -0.84
CA ASP A 101 16.85 -7.06 -1.75
C ASP A 101 16.72 -7.67 -3.15
N GLU A 102 16.51 -8.99 -3.25
CA GLU A 102 16.37 -9.68 -4.53
C GLU A 102 15.08 -9.29 -5.26
N VAL A 103 13.95 -9.20 -4.55
CA VAL A 103 12.68 -8.77 -5.14
C VAL A 103 12.74 -7.30 -5.56
N ALA A 104 13.35 -6.43 -4.76
CA ALA A 104 13.55 -5.02 -5.10
C ALA A 104 14.46 -4.85 -6.33
N ALA A 105 15.57 -5.60 -6.41
CA ALA A 105 16.47 -5.57 -7.55
C ALA A 105 15.77 -6.04 -8.84
N ALA A 106 15.04 -7.15 -8.79
CA ALA A 106 14.28 -7.68 -9.93
C ALA A 106 13.16 -6.72 -10.39
N SER A 107 12.64 -5.89 -9.49
CA SER A 107 11.56 -4.94 -9.74
C SER A 107 12.04 -3.57 -10.24
N ALA A 108 13.30 -3.22 -9.98
CA ALA A 108 13.87 -1.92 -10.35
C ALA A 108 13.89 -1.68 -11.86
N GLU A 109 14.03 -2.74 -12.66
CA GLU A 109 14.17 -2.63 -14.12
C GLU A 109 12.87 -2.25 -14.84
N ASN A 110 11.71 -2.50 -14.22
CA ASN A 110 10.41 -2.33 -14.88
C ASN A 110 9.47 -1.33 -14.18
N GLY A 111 9.77 -0.92 -12.94
CA GLY A 111 8.95 0.01 -12.15
C GLY A 111 7.52 -0.49 -11.88
N ALA A 112 7.23 -1.76 -12.18
CA ALA A 112 5.89 -2.33 -12.08
C ALA A 112 5.57 -2.81 -10.67
N VAL A 113 6.56 -2.93 -9.79
CA VAL A 113 6.39 -3.44 -8.43
C VAL A 113 7.01 -2.46 -7.45
N THR A 114 6.22 -2.02 -6.48
CA THR A 114 6.70 -1.31 -5.30
C THR A 114 6.95 -2.32 -4.19
N VAL A 115 8.18 -2.35 -3.69
CA VAL A 115 8.58 -3.23 -2.58
C VAL A 115 8.68 -2.40 -1.31
N GLU A 116 7.94 -2.80 -0.28
CA GLU A 116 7.82 -2.10 0.99
C GLU A 116 8.24 -3.00 2.14
N ALA A 117 8.92 -2.42 3.12
CA ALA A 117 9.21 -3.07 4.38
C ALA A 117 8.01 -2.88 5.32
N VAL A 118 7.50 -3.97 5.89
CA VAL A 118 6.54 -3.92 6.99
C VAL A 118 7.10 -4.66 8.18
N TYR A 119 6.65 -4.34 9.39
CA TYR A 119 7.21 -4.95 10.59
C TYR A 119 6.77 -6.42 10.76
N CYS A 120 5.66 -6.68 11.45
CA CYS A 120 5.17 -8.03 11.71
C CYS A 120 3.81 -8.25 11.05
N LEU A 121 3.66 -9.34 10.30
CA LEU A 121 2.39 -9.76 9.67
C LEU A 121 1.66 -10.85 10.47
N GLY A 122 2.14 -11.21 11.67
CA GLY A 122 1.52 -12.25 12.50
C GLY A 122 1.56 -13.67 11.92
N ASN A 123 2.25 -13.89 10.80
CA ASN A 123 2.28 -15.17 10.07
C ASN A 123 3.58 -15.96 10.32
N CYS A 124 4.09 -15.91 11.56
CA CYS A 124 5.45 -16.40 11.89
C CYS A 124 5.66 -17.88 11.54
N ALA A 125 4.64 -18.72 11.70
CA ALA A 125 4.69 -20.17 11.41
C ALA A 125 4.93 -20.49 9.92
N LEU A 126 4.67 -19.53 9.03
CA LEU A 126 4.86 -19.65 7.58
C LEU A 126 5.85 -18.57 7.09
N SER A 127 6.85 -18.21 7.89
CA SER A 127 7.89 -17.27 7.45
C SER A 127 8.72 -17.83 6.26
N PRO A 128 9.33 -16.98 5.41
CA PRO A 128 9.08 -15.55 5.26
C PRO A 128 7.66 -15.25 4.75
N ALA A 129 7.08 -14.16 5.25
CA ALA A 129 5.73 -13.72 4.91
C ALA A 129 5.75 -12.34 4.22
N ALA A 130 4.79 -12.11 3.32
CA ALA A 130 4.56 -10.82 2.69
C ALA A 130 3.07 -10.63 2.39
N LEU A 131 2.63 -9.38 2.29
CA LEU A 131 1.39 -9.04 1.60
C LEU A 131 1.73 -8.75 0.14
N ILE A 132 1.06 -9.41 -0.79
CA ILE A 132 1.15 -9.11 -2.22
C ILE A 132 -0.21 -8.57 -2.60
N ASP A 133 -0.28 -7.29 -2.96
CA ASP A 133 -1.53 -6.64 -3.39
C ASP A 133 -2.68 -6.71 -2.36
N GLY A 134 -2.33 -6.85 -1.08
CA GLY A 134 -3.27 -6.99 0.04
C GLY A 134 -3.44 -8.43 0.55
N ASP A 135 -3.04 -9.43 -0.23
CA ASP A 135 -3.19 -10.84 0.13
C ASP A 135 -1.98 -11.35 0.91
N LEU A 136 -2.24 -12.02 2.04
CA LEU A 136 -1.20 -12.56 2.91
C LEU A 136 -0.66 -13.90 2.41
N HIS A 137 0.65 -13.95 2.15
CA HIS A 137 1.36 -15.15 1.74
C HIS A 137 2.48 -15.51 2.73
N GLY A 138 2.83 -16.80 2.75
CA GLY A 138 3.92 -17.33 3.57
C GLY A 138 4.71 -18.40 2.82
N ARG A 139 5.83 -18.84 3.41
CA ARG A 139 6.85 -19.71 2.81
C ARG A 139 7.32 -19.13 1.47
N LEU A 140 7.60 -17.83 1.49
CA LEU A 140 8.05 -17.10 0.31
C LEU A 140 9.56 -17.19 0.14
N ASP A 141 9.95 -17.36 -1.11
CA ASP A 141 11.27 -17.07 -1.64
C ASP A 141 11.13 -16.10 -2.84
N THR A 142 12.25 -15.69 -3.41
CA THR A 142 12.27 -14.70 -4.49
C THR A 142 11.50 -15.18 -5.72
N THR A 143 11.70 -16.43 -6.13
CA THR A 143 11.03 -17.02 -7.29
C THR A 143 9.52 -17.04 -7.10
N ARG A 144 9.05 -17.60 -5.99
CA ARG A 144 7.63 -17.68 -5.66
C ARG A 144 6.98 -16.30 -5.56
N THR A 145 7.69 -15.33 -4.99
CA THR A 145 7.17 -13.96 -4.87
C THR A 145 6.97 -13.32 -6.25
N LEU A 146 7.95 -13.48 -7.16
CA LEU A 146 7.86 -12.96 -8.52
C LEU A 146 6.81 -13.68 -9.37
N ASP A 147 6.61 -14.98 -9.16
CA ASP A 147 5.54 -15.74 -9.83
C ASP A 147 4.15 -15.27 -9.40
N LEU A 148 3.93 -15.09 -8.09
CA LEU A 148 2.69 -14.54 -7.54
C LEU A 148 2.39 -13.14 -8.09
N VAL A 149 3.41 -12.26 -8.13
CA VAL A 149 3.27 -10.92 -8.72
C VAL A 149 2.93 -10.99 -10.22
N ALA A 150 3.48 -11.96 -10.95
CA ALA A 150 3.19 -12.15 -12.37
C ALA A 150 1.84 -12.85 -12.64
N GLY A 151 1.12 -13.29 -11.61
CA GLY A 151 -0.13 -14.04 -11.71
C GLY A 151 0.07 -15.48 -12.21
N ARG A 152 1.18 -16.13 -11.82
CA ARG A 152 1.57 -17.50 -12.22
C ARG A 152 1.53 -18.46 -11.05
#